data_AF-A0A6L7ZX97-F1
#
_entry.id   AF-A0A6L7ZX97-F1
#
_cell.length_a   1.000
_cell.length_b   1.000
_cell.length_c   1.000
_cell.angle_alpha   90.00
_cell.angle_beta   90.00
_cell.angle_gamma   90.00
#
_symmetry.space_group_name_H-M   'P 1'
#
loop_
_entity.id
_entity.type
_entity.pdbx_description
1 polymer ?
#
loop_
_entity_poly.entity_id
_entity_poly.type
_entity_poly.pdbx_seq_one_letter_code
_entity_poly.pdbx_strand_id
1 'polypeptide(L)'
;MAKPARPYRFRPLLRLAGTVIVLMILGMVAALADLVHDINLLGLFNEAVDGDGSAIRALDRAAETALALKYANGAILFVTAVFFLVWVYRAHADVRALGFGELKFTPGWAVGWWFIPFFNLVQPARAMAELYRIAEVRKPSAGRTHIRIRPVLAWWLLLLVSSCATRAGVAGEPADPVEPVRQMFVFWIFGNILYLAAAMLAMWLVRRITDGIESAKAAADRAEREAARGRA
;
A
#
# COMPACT_ATOMS: atom_id res chain seq x y z
N MET A 1 -11.78 7.31 -40.93
CA MET A 1 -11.51 8.01 -39.66
C MET A 1 -10.23 7.46 -39.06
N ALA A 2 -9.19 8.28 -38.92
CA ALA A 2 -7.93 7.86 -38.30
C ALA A 2 -8.13 7.63 -36.80
N LYS A 3 -7.65 6.49 -36.28
CA LYS A 3 -7.67 6.19 -34.84
C LYS A 3 -6.83 7.26 -34.13
N PRO A 4 -7.35 7.99 -33.13
CA PRO A 4 -6.59 9.04 -32.48
C PRO A 4 -5.30 8.46 -31.91
N ALA A 5 -4.19 9.17 -32.09
CA ALA A 5 -2.89 8.77 -31.56
C ALA A 5 -3.03 8.56 -30.04
N ARG A 6 -2.67 7.38 -29.55
CA ARG A 6 -2.68 7.12 -28.10
C ARG A 6 -1.55 7.95 -27.49
N PRO A 7 -1.83 8.88 -26.55
CA PRO A 7 -0.81 9.74 -25.97
C PRO A 7 0.17 8.99 -25.05
N TYR A 8 -0.08 7.70 -24.79
CA TYR A 8 0.72 6.85 -23.91
C TYR A 8 1.40 5.72 -24.70
N ARG A 9 2.65 5.43 -24.32
CA ARG A 9 3.44 4.31 -24.85
C ARG A 9 3.66 3.28 -23.77
N PHE A 10 3.39 2.01 -24.10
CA PHE A 10 3.58 0.89 -23.19
C PHE A 10 5.06 0.75 -22.78
N ARG A 11 5.32 0.54 -21.48
CA ARG A 11 6.64 0.20 -20.93
C ARG A 11 6.51 -0.91 -19.88
N PRO A 12 7.31 -1.99 -19.93
CA PRO A 12 7.21 -3.08 -18.97
C PRO A 12 7.22 -2.61 -17.50
N LEU A 13 6.31 -3.17 -16.71
CA LEU A 13 6.10 -2.84 -15.29
C LEU A 13 6.89 -3.75 -14.36
N LEU A 14 7.31 -4.94 -14.82
CA LEU A 14 7.93 -5.98 -13.99
C LEU A 14 9.09 -5.47 -13.12
N ARG A 15 10.04 -4.71 -13.70
CA ARG A 15 11.19 -4.17 -12.94
C ARG A 15 10.75 -3.18 -11.86
N LEU A 16 9.83 -2.27 -12.22
CA LEU A 16 9.33 -1.27 -11.28
C LEU A 16 8.50 -1.90 -10.17
N ALA A 17 7.62 -2.85 -10.51
CA ALA A 17 6.86 -3.62 -9.53
C ALA A 17 7.79 -4.39 -8.59
N GLY A 18 8.85 -5.01 -9.13
CA GLY A 18 9.91 -5.66 -8.34
C GLY A 18 10.56 -4.70 -7.34
N THR A 19 10.95 -3.50 -7.78
CA THR A 19 11.49 -2.46 -6.88
C THR A 19 10.49 -2.06 -5.79
N VAL A 20 9.22 -1.81 -6.15
CA VAL A 20 8.16 -1.49 -5.18
C VAL A 20 7.99 -2.60 -4.15
N ILE A 21 8.00 -3.87 -4.59
CA ILE A 21 7.89 -5.04 -3.71
C ILE A 21 9.08 -5.13 -2.75
N VAL A 22 10.30 -4.93 -3.23
CA VAL A 22 11.50 -4.93 -2.36
C VAL A 22 11.40 -3.82 -1.32
N LEU A 23 10.99 -2.61 -1.71
CA LEU A 23 10.78 -1.49 -0.80
C LEU A 23 9.68 -1.80 0.24
N MET A 24 8.57 -2.43 -0.18
CA MET A 24 7.52 -2.88 0.74
C MET A 24 8.02 -3.96 1.72
N ILE A 25 8.87 -4.89 1.28
CA ILE A 25 9.48 -5.89 2.17
C ILE A 25 10.39 -5.21 3.20
N LEU A 26 11.25 -4.29 2.77
CA LEU A 26 12.10 -3.52 3.69
C LEU A 26 11.26 -2.72 4.69
N GLY A 27 10.18 -2.09 4.22
CA GLY A 27 9.23 -1.39 5.09
C GLY A 27 8.51 -2.31 6.07
N MET A 28 8.19 -3.54 5.68
CA MET A 28 7.60 -4.53 6.59
C MET A 28 8.59 -5.00 7.66
N VAL A 29 9.86 -5.23 7.31
CA VAL A 29 10.90 -5.57 8.28
C VAL A 29 11.07 -4.45 9.30
N ALA A 30 11.09 -3.20 8.83
CA ALA A 30 11.24 -2.04 9.68
C ALA A 30 9.98 -1.81 10.57
N ALA A 31 8.77 -2.05 10.04
CA ALA A 31 7.53 -2.02 10.81
C ALA A 31 7.43 -3.17 11.84
N LEU A 32 8.03 -4.33 11.55
CA LEU A 32 8.13 -5.43 12.52
C LEU A 32 9.07 -5.07 13.68
N ALA A 33 10.20 -4.41 13.37
CA ALA A 33 11.09 -3.89 14.41
C ALA A 33 10.40 -2.84 15.28
N ASP A 34 9.60 -1.96 14.68
CA ASP A 34 8.77 -0.96 15.38
C ASP A 34 7.74 -1.63 16.29
N LEU A 35 7.04 -2.66 15.80
CA LEU A 35 6.08 -3.44 16.59
C LEU A 35 6.74 -4.10 17.82
N VAL A 36 7.93 -4.69 17.65
CA VAL A 36 8.68 -5.28 18.77
C VAL A 36 9.09 -4.19 19.77
N HIS A 37 9.50 -3.03 19.26
CA HIS A 37 9.88 -1.90 20.09
C HIS A 37 8.71 -1.35 20.91
N ASP A 38 7.52 -1.20 20.31
CA ASP A 38 6.31 -0.77 21.00
C ASP A 38 5.86 -1.74 22.09
N ILE A 39 5.95 -3.05 21.83
CA ILE A 39 5.65 -4.09 22.84
C ILE A 39 6.62 -3.98 24.03
N ASN A 40 7.91 -3.78 23.76
CA ASN A 40 8.91 -3.59 24.79
C ASN A 40 8.67 -2.30 25.60
N LEU A 41 8.32 -1.19 24.94
CA LEU A 41 7.97 0.05 25.61
C LEU A 41 6.75 -0.09 26.53
N LEU A 42 5.71 -0.82 26.09
CA LEU A 42 4.54 -1.10 26.95
C LEU A 42 4.92 -1.94 28.18
N GLY A 43 5.79 -2.94 28.01
CA GLY A 43 6.30 -3.75 29.14
C GLY A 43 7.08 -2.89 30.15
N LEU A 44 8.06 -2.14 29.67
CA LEU A 44 8.86 -1.23 30.50
C LEU A 44 8.02 -0.15 31.18
N PHE A 45 7.00 0.36 30.48
CA PHE A 45 6.07 1.33 31.04
C PHE A 45 5.28 0.73 32.21
N ASN A 46 4.81 -0.51 32.08
CA ASN A 46 4.08 -1.19 33.16
C ASN A 46 4.96 -1.44 34.39
N GLU A 47 6.19 -1.92 34.17
CA GLU A 47 7.17 -2.15 35.24
C GLU A 47 7.55 -0.84 35.96
N ALA A 48 7.71 0.26 35.20
CA ALA A 48 7.98 1.58 35.77
C ALA A 48 6.81 2.10 36.62
N VAL A 49 5.57 1.88 36.19
CA VAL A 49 4.36 2.21 36.95
C VAL A 49 4.26 1.39 38.25
N ASP A 50 4.69 0.13 38.21
CA ASP A 50 4.74 -0.76 39.38
C ASP A 50 5.89 -0.42 40.36
N GLY A 51 6.69 0.61 40.07
CA GLY A 51 7.72 1.16 40.95
C GLY A 51 9.13 0.64 40.69
N ASP A 52 9.38 -0.06 39.57
CA ASP A 52 10.74 -0.49 39.22
C ASP A 52 11.58 0.67 38.67
N GLY A 53 12.48 1.19 39.52
CA GLY A 53 13.40 2.26 39.15
C GLY A 53 14.42 1.89 38.06
N SER A 54 14.64 0.59 37.80
CA SER A 54 15.47 0.12 36.68
C SER A 54 14.73 0.20 35.34
N ALA A 55 13.42 -0.06 35.35
CA ALA A 55 12.54 0.08 34.20
C ALA A 55 12.42 1.53 33.73
N ILE A 56 12.37 2.50 34.66
CA ILE A 56 12.38 3.95 34.32
C ILE A 56 13.61 4.30 33.46
N ARG A 57 14.82 3.90 33.89
CA ARG A 57 16.05 4.17 33.12
C ARG A 57 16.12 3.40 31.81
N ALA A 58 15.48 2.24 31.71
CA ALA A 58 15.39 1.49 30.46
C ALA A 58 14.40 2.13 29.49
N LEU A 59 13.28 2.66 30.01
CA LEU A 59 12.26 3.36 29.24
C LEU A 59 12.82 4.63 28.59
N ASP A 60 13.59 5.44 29.33
CA ASP A 60 14.24 6.64 28.76
C ASP A 60 15.16 6.30 27.59
N ARG A 61 16.02 5.27 27.77
CA ARG A 61 16.92 4.80 26.70
C ARG A 61 16.14 4.25 25.50
N ALA A 62 15.08 3.50 25.75
CA ALA A 62 14.22 2.98 24.70
C ALA A 62 13.52 4.13 23.95
N ALA A 63 13.03 5.16 24.64
CA ALA A 63 12.42 6.33 24.04
C ALA A 63 13.37 7.12 23.12
N GLU A 64 14.65 7.24 23.50
CA GLU A 64 15.68 7.83 22.63
C GLU A 64 15.85 7.03 21.33
N THR A 65 15.94 5.68 21.43
CA THR A 65 16.04 4.82 20.24
C THR A 65 14.79 4.85 19.37
N ALA A 66 13.61 5.10 19.96
CA ALA A 66 12.34 5.20 19.25
C ALA A 66 12.37 6.30 18.18
N LEU A 67 13.03 7.43 18.46
CA LEU A 67 13.10 8.55 17.52
C LEU A 67 13.89 8.17 16.26
N ALA A 68 15.03 7.49 16.43
CA ALA A 68 15.84 7.01 15.32
C ALA A 68 15.09 5.98 14.45
N LEU A 69 14.39 5.04 15.09
CA LEU A 69 13.53 4.06 14.40
C LEU A 69 12.41 4.75 13.62
N LYS A 70 11.73 5.74 14.22
CA LYS A 70 10.67 6.51 13.57
C LYS A 70 11.17 7.25 12.33
N TYR A 71 12.33 7.90 12.38
CA TYR A 71 12.90 8.57 11.21
C TYR A 71 13.32 7.58 10.12
N ALA A 72 13.95 6.46 10.49
CA ALA A 72 14.31 5.42 9.54
C ALA A 72 13.08 4.83 8.83
N ASN A 73 12.03 4.49 9.59
CA ASN A 73 10.75 4.03 9.07
C ASN A 73 10.10 5.07 8.15
N GLY A 74 10.08 6.35 8.56
CA GLY A 74 9.56 7.45 7.76
C GLY A 74 10.27 7.60 6.42
N ALA A 75 11.60 7.47 6.38
CA ALA A 75 12.38 7.53 5.15
C ALA A 75 12.06 6.36 4.20
N ILE A 76 11.99 5.12 4.72
CA ILE A 76 11.64 3.93 3.93
C ILE A 76 10.22 4.08 3.37
N LEU A 77 9.27 4.52 4.20
CA LEU A 77 7.89 4.75 3.80
C LEU A 77 7.80 5.81 2.70
N PHE A 78 8.53 6.92 2.83
CA PHE A 78 8.55 7.99 1.84
C PHE A 78 9.05 7.47 0.48
N VAL A 79 10.19 6.77 0.46
CA VAL A 79 10.74 6.18 -0.77
C VAL A 79 9.76 5.16 -1.36
N THR A 80 9.16 4.30 -0.52
CA THR A 80 8.16 3.32 -0.95
C THR A 80 6.95 4.01 -1.57
N ALA A 81 6.44 5.08 -0.96
CA ALA A 81 5.29 5.84 -1.44
C ALA A 81 5.57 6.47 -2.81
N VAL A 82 6.75 7.08 -3.00
CA VAL A 82 7.15 7.65 -4.30
C VAL A 82 7.14 6.58 -5.38
N PHE A 83 7.82 5.45 -5.16
CA PHE A 83 7.89 4.38 -6.16
C PHE A 83 6.54 3.72 -6.40
N PHE A 84 5.72 3.56 -5.36
CA PHE A 84 4.35 3.05 -5.47
C PHE A 84 3.48 3.97 -6.33
N LEU A 85 3.52 5.29 -6.11
CA LEU A 85 2.78 6.26 -6.91
C LEU A 85 3.26 6.30 -8.36
N VAL A 86 4.57 6.20 -8.60
CA VAL A 86 5.13 6.07 -9.96
C VAL A 86 4.61 4.78 -10.62
N TRP A 87 4.51 3.68 -9.88
CA TRP A 87 3.92 2.44 -10.38
C TRP A 87 2.43 2.60 -10.69
N VAL A 88 1.64 3.25 -9.82
CA VAL A 88 0.21 3.54 -10.06
C VAL A 88 0.04 4.36 -11.34
N TYR A 89 0.82 5.43 -11.51
CA TYR A 89 0.81 6.26 -12.71
C TYR A 89 1.09 5.39 -13.95
N ARG A 90 2.18 4.62 -13.91
CA ARG A 90 2.61 3.81 -15.06
C ARG A 90 1.61 2.72 -15.41
N ALA A 91 1.04 2.02 -14.42
CA ALA A 91 0.02 1.02 -14.66
C ALA A 91 -1.21 1.60 -15.37
N HIS A 92 -1.67 2.80 -14.99
CA HIS A 92 -2.76 3.47 -15.70
C HIS A 92 -2.35 3.88 -17.12
N ALA A 93 -1.13 4.41 -17.30
CA ALA A 93 -0.62 4.80 -18.61
C ALA A 93 -0.51 3.59 -19.56
N ASP A 94 0.00 2.46 -19.08
CA ASP A 94 0.18 1.23 -19.86
C ASP A 94 -1.16 0.62 -20.28
N VAL A 95 -2.15 0.58 -19.36
CA VAL A 95 -3.50 0.13 -19.69
C VAL A 95 -4.12 1.00 -20.79
N ARG A 96 -3.94 2.34 -20.74
CA ARG A 96 -4.40 3.25 -21.81
C ARG A 96 -3.63 3.03 -23.11
N ALA A 97 -2.31 2.86 -23.04
CA ALA A 97 -1.47 2.61 -24.21
C ALA A 97 -1.88 1.33 -24.94
N LEU A 98 -2.25 0.28 -24.19
CA LEU A 98 -2.73 -0.99 -24.72
C LEU A 98 -4.20 -0.91 -25.18
N GLY A 99 -4.95 0.10 -24.73
CA GLY A 99 -6.38 0.24 -25.00
C GLY A 99 -7.16 -0.87 -24.32
N PHE A 100 -6.71 -1.26 -23.13
CA PHE A 100 -7.21 -2.40 -22.38
C PHE A 100 -8.52 -2.14 -21.61
N GLY A 101 -9.15 -1.00 -21.86
CA GLY A 101 -10.47 -0.64 -21.34
C GLY A 101 -10.61 0.88 -21.27
N GLU A 102 -11.82 1.34 -21.01
CA GLU A 102 -12.06 2.75 -20.69
C GLU A 102 -11.77 2.97 -19.21
N LEU A 103 -10.62 3.60 -18.94
CA LEU A 103 -10.25 4.06 -17.60
C LEU A 103 -10.89 5.42 -17.34
N LYS A 104 -11.62 5.55 -16.25
CA LYS A 104 -12.15 6.82 -15.70
C LYS A 104 -11.02 7.70 -15.18
N PHE A 105 -10.02 7.12 -14.48
CA PHE A 105 -8.94 7.89 -13.89
C PHE A 105 -7.75 8.05 -14.82
N THR A 106 -7.44 9.28 -15.25
CA THR A 106 -6.19 9.54 -16.00
C THR A 106 -4.97 9.19 -15.13
N PRO A 107 -3.81 8.84 -15.71
CA PRO A 107 -2.62 8.48 -14.94
C PRO A 107 -2.21 9.57 -13.93
N GLY A 108 -2.30 10.83 -14.33
CA GLY A 108 -2.02 11.97 -13.45
C GLY A 108 -3.02 12.06 -12.29
N TRP A 109 -4.32 11.96 -12.56
CA TRP A 109 -5.34 12.01 -11.51
C TRP A 109 -5.31 10.78 -10.59
N ALA A 110 -4.93 9.60 -11.08
CA ALA A 110 -4.73 8.41 -10.25
C ALA A 110 -3.68 8.64 -9.13
N VAL A 111 -2.72 9.54 -9.35
CA VAL A 111 -1.74 9.99 -8.36
C VAL A 111 -2.18 11.27 -7.64
N GLY A 112 -2.76 12.24 -8.35
CA GLY A 112 -3.17 13.53 -7.79
C GLY A 112 -4.14 13.40 -6.61
N TRP A 113 -5.03 12.40 -6.66
CA TRP A 113 -6.00 12.15 -5.58
C TRP A 113 -5.39 11.79 -4.23
N TRP A 114 -4.11 11.39 -4.17
CA TRP A 114 -3.43 11.11 -2.91
C TRP A 114 -3.12 12.37 -2.10
N PHE A 115 -3.05 13.53 -2.77
CA PHE A 115 -2.62 14.79 -2.16
C PHE A 115 -3.78 15.74 -1.82
N ILE A 116 -5.00 15.39 -2.21
CA ILE A 116 -6.19 16.22 -1.95
C ILE A 116 -6.87 15.70 -0.68
N PRO A 117 -6.94 16.50 0.41
CA PRO A 117 -7.60 16.11 1.65
C PRO A 117 -9.04 15.66 1.43
N PHE A 118 -9.50 14.71 2.27
CA PHE A 118 -10.80 14.03 2.20
C PHE A 118 -11.00 13.14 0.99
N PHE A 119 -10.64 13.59 -0.22
CA PHE A 119 -10.68 12.78 -1.43
C PHE A 119 -9.63 11.66 -1.39
N ASN A 120 -8.49 11.89 -0.74
CA ASN A 120 -7.47 10.89 -0.49
C ASN A 120 -7.96 9.69 0.33
N LEU A 121 -9.14 9.75 0.97
CA LEU A 121 -9.75 8.62 1.69
C LEU A 121 -10.52 7.66 0.79
N VAL A 122 -10.87 8.05 -0.45
CA VAL A 122 -11.77 7.27 -1.31
C VAL A 122 -11.21 7.08 -2.72
N GLN A 123 -10.67 8.15 -3.31
CA GLN A 123 -10.28 8.16 -4.71
C GLN A 123 -9.08 7.25 -5.03
N PRO A 124 -8.05 7.14 -4.17
CA PRO A 124 -6.97 6.16 -4.38
C PRO A 124 -7.47 4.71 -4.48
N ALA A 125 -8.40 4.33 -3.61
CA ALA A 125 -9.01 3.00 -3.62
C ALA A 125 -9.79 2.74 -4.92
N ARG A 126 -10.51 3.76 -5.42
CA ARG A 126 -11.24 3.68 -6.69
C ARG A 126 -10.31 3.53 -7.89
N ALA A 127 -9.19 4.26 -7.92
CA ALA A 127 -8.18 4.13 -8.97
C ALA A 127 -7.55 2.73 -8.97
N MET A 128 -7.17 2.22 -7.79
CA MET A 128 -6.64 0.85 -7.65
C MET A 128 -7.66 -0.23 -8.03
N ALA A 129 -8.94 -0.04 -7.67
CA ALA A 129 -10.01 -0.96 -8.03
C ALA A 129 -10.24 -1.01 -9.54
N GLU A 130 -10.05 0.11 -10.23
CA GLU A 130 -10.14 0.17 -11.69
C GLU A 130 -9.03 -0.62 -12.38
N LEU A 131 -7.77 -0.44 -11.96
CA LEU A 131 -6.64 -1.26 -12.42
C LEU A 131 -6.85 -2.74 -12.14
N TYR A 132 -7.27 -3.07 -10.92
CA TYR A 132 -7.51 -4.45 -10.51
C TYR A 132 -8.56 -5.14 -11.39
N ARG A 133 -9.67 -4.46 -11.67
CA ARG A 133 -10.71 -4.99 -12.57
C ARG A 133 -10.16 -5.28 -13.96
N ILE A 134 -9.41 -4.35 -14.56
CA ILE A 134 -8.86 -4.55 -15.90
C ILE A 134 -7.85 -5.69 -15.92
N ALA A 135 -6.98 -5.76 -14.92
CA ALA A 135 -6.00 -6.83 -14.78
C ALA A 135 -6.64 -8.21 -14.59
N GLU A 136 -7.81 -8.30 -13.94
CA GLU A 136 -8.55 -9.55 -13.79
C GLU A 136 -9.37 -9.90 -15.05
N VAL A 137 -10.08 -8.96 -15.69
CA VAL A 137 -10.88 -9.21 -16.91
C VAL A 137 -10.02 -9.82 -18.02
N ARG A 138 -8.78 -9.36 -18.12
CA ARG A 138 -7.90 -9.72 -19.24
C ARG A 138 -7.01 -10.93 -18.99
N LYS A 139 -7.20 -11.63 -17.86
CA LYS A 139 -6.52 -12.90 -17.66
C LYS A 139 -7.04 -13.93 -18.66
N PRO A 140 -6.15 -14.71 -19.33
CA PRO A 140 -6.58 -15.74 -20.27
C PRO A 140 -7.55 -16.77 -19.67
N SER A 141 -7.50 -16.96 -18.35
CA SER A 141 -8.37 -17.86 -17.58
C SER A 141 -9.65 -17.20 -17.05
N ALA A 142 -9.87 -15.90 -17.32
CA ALA A 142 -11.06 -15.21 -16.83
C ALA A 142 -12.30 -15.70 -17.58
N GLY A 143 -13.07 -16.60 -16.96
CA GLY A 143 -14.47 -16.80 -17.33
C GLY A 143 -15.26 -15.49 -17.19
N ARG A 144 -16.44 -15.39 -17.80
CA ARG A 144 -17.35 -14.21 -17.74
C ARG A 144 -17.96 -13.99 -16.33
N THR A 145 -17.13 -13.98 -15.28
CA THR A 145 -17.56 -13.84 -13.89
C THR A 145 -17.46 -12.38 -13.42
N HIS A 146 -18.33 -12.00 -12.50
CA HIS A 146 -18.27 -10.70 -11.83
C HIS A 146 -16.99 -10.58 -10.99
N ILE A 147 -16.06 -9.73 -11.42
CA ILE A 147 -14.81 -9.48 -10.70
C ILE A 147 -15.10 -8.69 -9.42
N ARG A 148 -14.83 -9.32 -8.28
CA ARG A 148 -15.03 -8.74 -6.95
C ARG A 148 -13.82 -7.87 -6.57
N ILE A 149 -14.04 -6.59 -6.31
CA ILE A 149 -13.01 -5.65 -5.84
C ILE A 149 -12.69 -5.77 -4.34
N ARG A 150 -13.16 -6.84 -3.68
CA ARG A 150 -13.01 -7.07 -2.23
C ARG A 150 -11.56 -6.96 -1.75
N PRO A 151 -10.55 -7.49 -2.47
CA PRO A 151 -9.15 -7.35 -2.02
C PRO A 151 -8.68 -5.89 -1.97
N VAL A 152 -9.09 -5.06 -2.91
CA VAL A 152 -8.76 -3.63 -2.93
C VAL A 152 -9.42 -2.91 -1.76
N LEU A 153 -10.71 -3.22 -1.50
CA LEU A 153 -11.42 -2.65 -0.36
C LEU A 153 -10.82 -3.08 0.99
N ALA A 154 -10.46 -4.36 1.13
CA ALA A 154 -9.83 -4.87 2.34
C ALA A 154 -8.47 -4.21 2.61
N TRP A 155 -7.61 -4.10 1.58
CA TRP A 155 -6.33 -3.40 1.68
C TRP A 155 -6.52 -1.95 2.14
N TRP A 156 -7.46 -1.26 1.51
CA TRP A 156 -7.69 0.14 1.79
C TRP A 156 -8.27 0.38 3.19
N LEU A 157 -9.23 -0.46 3.62
CA LEU A 157 -9.79 -0.39 4.96
C LEU A 157 -8.73 -0.70 6.02
N LEU A 158 -7.89 -1.71 5.83
CA LEU A 158 -6.79 -2.01 6.73
C LEU A 158 -5.84 -0.81 6.86
N LEU A 159 -5.50 -0.17 5.75
CA LEU A 159 -4.63 1.01 5.73
C LEU A 159 -5.26 2.22 6.43
N LEU A 160 -6.57 2.45 6.26
CA LEU A 160 -7.28 3.53 6.93
C LEU A 160 -7.39 3.29 8.44
N VAL A 161 -7.77 2.08 8.84
CA VAL A 161 -7.93 1.73 10.26
C VAL A 161 -6.58 1.76 10.99
N SER A 162 -5.50 1.27 10.37
CA SER A 162 -4.16 1.38 10.96
C SER A 162 -3.70 2.84 11.12
N SER A 163 -4.01 3.69 10.14
CA SER A 163 -3.68 5.13 10.19
C SER A 163 -4.47 5.88 11.25
N CYS A 164 -5.71 5.47 11.54
CA CYS A 164 -6.50 6.04 12.63
C CYS A 164 -6.03 5.56 14.00
N ALA A 165 -5.70 4.26 14.14
CA ALA A 165 -5.23 3.68 15.40
C ALA A 165 -3.96 4.38 15.93
N THR A 166 -3.02 4.71 15.04
CA THR A 166 -1.78 5.42 15.42
C THR A 166 -1.98 6.87 15.84
N ARG A 167 -3.15 7.46 15.58
CA ARG A 167 -3.48 8.87 15.85
C ARG A 167 -4.55 9.06 16.92
N ALA A 168 -5.09 7.97 17.46
CA ALA A 168 -6.08 8.04 18.53
C ALA A 168 -5.42 8.65 19.78
N GLY A 169 -5.74 9.90 20.07
CA GLY A 169 -5.43 10.57 21.33
C GLY A 169 -6.66 10.56 22.23
N VAL A 170 -6.45 10.43 23.55
CA VAL A 170 -7.52 10.55 24.54
C VAL A 170 -7.82 12.04 24.75
N ALA A 171 -9.08 12.44 24.56
CA ALA A 171 -9.53 13.81 24.84
C ALA A 171 -10.09 13.89 26.27
N GLY A 172 -9.64 14.89 27.03
CA GLY A 172 -10.05 15.14 28.42
C GLY A 172 -8.92 14.94 29.43
N GLU A 173 -9.11 15.46 30.65
CA GLU A 173 -8.26 15.13 31.80
C GLU A 173 -8.67 13.75 32.33
N PRO A 174 -7.81 12.72 32.20
CA PRO A 174 -8.15 11.38 32.64
C PRO A 174 -8.06 11.28 34.17
N ALA A 175 -8.96 10.50 34.78
CA ALA A 175 -8.95 10.25 36.22
C ALA A 175 -7.69 9.49 36.70
N ASP A 176 -7.05 8.75 35.78
CA ASP A 176 -5.78 8.07 35.99
C ASP A 176 -4.79 8.53 34.90
N PRO A 177 -3.66 9.19 35.25
CA PRO A 177 -2.67 9.64 34.27
C PRO A 177 -1.94 8.50 33.55
N VAL A 178 -1.97 7.26 34.08
CA VAL A 178 -1.29 6.09 33.51
C VAL A 178 -2.07 5.49 32.33
N GLU A 179 -3.38 5.37 32.49
CA GLU A 179 -4.24 4.64 31.55
C GLU A 179 -4.21 5.18 30.11
N PRO A 180 -4.24 6.50 29.85
CA PRO A 180 -4.11 7.03 28.49
C PRO A 180 -2.81 6.65 27.79
N VAL A 181 -1.70 6.62 28.54
CA VAL A 181 -0.38 6.26 28.00
C VAL A 181 -0.35 4.77 27.67
N ARG A 182 -0.91 3.92 28.55
CA ARG A 182 -1.09 2.49 28.28
C ARG A 182 -1.93 2.26 27.02
N GLN A 183 -3.06 2.95 26.89
CA GLN A 183 -3.96 2.85 25.73
C GLN A 183 -3.25 3.27 24.44
N MET A 184 -2.45 4.33 24.48
CA MET A 184 -1.66 4.79 23.35
C MET A 184 -0.73 3.70 22.80
N PHE A 185 0.03 3.02 23.66
CA PHE A 185 0.85 1.88 23.24
C PHE A 185 0.03 0.72 22.67
N VAL A 186 -1.11 0.39 23.29
CA VAL A 186 -2.00 -0.66 22.78
C VAL A 186 -2.54 -0.31 21.39
N PHE A 187 -2.96 0.93 21.17
CA PHE A 187 -3.43 1.40 19.87
C PHE A 187 -2.31 1.42 18.81
N TRP A 188 -1.08 1.76 19.20
CA TRP A 188 0.09 1.68 18.32
C TRP A 188 0.38 0.25 17.88
N ILE A 189 0.47 -0.69 18.83
CA ILE A 189 0.67 -2.12 18.56
C ILE A 189 -0.43 -2.65 17.62
N PHE A 190 -1.70 -2.36 17.94
CA PHE A 190 -2.83 -2.76 17.12
C PHE A 190 -2.76 -2.16 15.70
N GLY A 191 -2.45 -0.87 15.60
CA GLY A 191 -2.27 -0.17 14.33
C GLY A 191 -1.14 -0.78 13.49
N ASN A 192 0.00 -1.10 14.11
CA ASN A 192 1.15 -1.70 13.44
C ASN A 192 0.82 -3.10 12.89
N ILE A 193 0.08 -3.92 13.62
CA ILE A 193 -0.40 -5.23 13.14
C ILE A 193 -1.29 -5.08 11.90
N LEU A 194 -2.26 -4.16 11.94
CA LEU A 194 -3.12 -3.88 10.80
C LEU A 194 -2.35 -3.32 9.61
N TYR A 195 -1.34 -2.49 9.85
CA TYR A 195 -0.46 -1.95 8.81
C TYR A 195 0.34 -3.06 8.12
N LEU A 196 0.91 -4.01 8.87
CA LEU A 196 1.60 -5.18 8.31
C LEU A 196 0.66 -6.01 7.42
N ALA A 197 -0.57 -6.26 7.87
CA ALA A 197 -1.58 -6.95 7.07
C ALA A 197 -1.94 -6.16 5.79
N ALA A 198 -2.06 -4.83 5.89
CA ALA A 198 -2.27 -3.96 4.74
C ALA A 198 -1.09 -4.05 3.75
N ALA A 199 0.16 -4.01 4.23
CA ALA A 199 1.35 -4.09 3.40
C ALA A 199 1.45 -5.43 2.64
N MET A 200 1.12 -6.55 3.30
CA MET A 200 1.04 -7.86 2.65
C MET A 200 0.04 -7.87 1.50
N LEU A 201 -1.16 -7.32 1.73
CA LEU A 201 -2.21 -7.26 0.72
C LEU A 201 -1.88 -6.26 -0.40
N ALA A 202 -1.17 -5.17 -0.09
CA ALA A 202 -0.65 -4.22 -1.06
C ALA A 202 0.35 -4.88 -2.02
N MET A 203 1.32 -5.63 -1.49
CA MET A 203 2.28 -6.38 -2.31
C MET A 203 1.58 -7.39 -3.21
N TRP A 204 0.59 -8.12 -2.66
CA TRP A 204 -0.21 -9.04 -3.44
C TRP A 204 -0.95 -8.32 -4.58
N LEU A 205 -1.57 -7.16 -4.31
CA LEU A 205 -2.25 -6.35 -5.31
C LEU A 205 -1.28 -5.87 -6.41
N VAL A 206 -0.11 -5.34 -6.03
CA VAL A 206 0.92 -4.87 -6.98
C VAL A 206 1.35 -5.99 -7.93
N ARG A 207 1.66 -7.18 -7.37
CA ARG A 207 1.98 -8.37 -8.18
C ARG A 207 0.83 -8.76 -9.09
N ARG A 208 -0.36 -8.95 -8.51
CA ARG A 208 -1.56 -9.46 -9.20
C ARG A 208 -2.01 -8.55 -10.35
N ILE A 209 -1.91 -7.23 -10.18
CA ILE A 209 -2.22 -6.22 -11.19
C ILE A 209 -1.15 -6.21 -12.28
N THR A 210 0.13 -6.18 -11.89
CA THR A 210 1.26 -6.17 -12.83
C THR A 210 1.24 -7.40 -13.73
N ASP A 211 1.14 -8.59 -13.13
CA ASP A 211 1.11 -9.85 -13.86
C ASP A 211 -0.11 -9.95 -14.79
N GLY A 212 -1.25 -9.40 -14.36
CA GLY A 212 -2.46 -9.35 -15.18
C GLY A 212 -2.30 -8.49 -16.43
N ILE A 213 -1.72 -7.30 -16.29
CA ILE A 213 -1.48 -6.38 -17.40
C ILE A 213 -0.44 -6.96 -18.37
N GLU A 214 0.68 -7.48 -17.87
CA GLU A 214 1.75 -8.07 -18.67
C GLU A 214 1.30 -9.34 -19.42
N SER A 215 0.57 -10.24 -18.73
CA SER A 215 0.03 -11.45 -19.37
C SER A 215 -0.97 -11.13 -20.47
N ALA A 216 -1.82 -10.13 -20.25
CA ALA A 216 -2.77 -9.66 -21.24
C ALA A 216 -2.07 -9.08 -22.48
N LYS A 217 -0.98 -8.33 -22.28
CA LYS A 217 -0.15 -7.85 -23.38
C LYS A 217 0.48 -9.01 -24.15
N ALA A 218 1.10 -9.95 -23.45
CA ALA A 218 1.75 -11.09 -24.10
C ALA A 218 0.75 -11.94 -24.91
N ALA A 219 -0.49 -12.08 -24.43
CA ALA A 219 -1.55 -12.75 -25.18
C ALA A 219 -1.97 -12.00 -26.44
N ALA A 220 -2.11 -10.66 -26.36
CA ALA A 220 -2.41 -9.83 -27.53
C ALA A 220 -1.30 -9.91 -28.59
N ASP A 221 -0.03 -9.81 -28.17
CA ASP A 221 1.12 -9.89 -29.08
C ASP A 221 1.21 -11.28 -29.76
N ARG A 222 0.79 -12.37 -29.08
CA ARG A 222 0.71 -13.72 -29.69
C ARG A 222 -0.40 -13.81 -30.74
N ALA A 223 -1.60 -13.33 -30.43
CA ALA A 223 -2.73 -13.34 -31.35
C ALA A 223 -2.44 -12.54 -32.63
N GLU A 224 -1.76 -11.39 -32.51
CA GLU A 224 -1.33 -10.60 -33.68
C GLU A 224 -0.33 -11.37 -34.56
N ARG A 225 0.63 -12.10 -33.97
CA ARG A 225 1.60 -12.92 -34.72
C ARG A 225 0.93 -14.11 -35.42
N GLU A 226 -0.02 -14.77 -34.77
CA GLU A 226 -0.78 -15.87 -35.35
C GLU A 226 -1.65 -15.40 -36.52
N ALA A 227 -2.34 -14.25 -36.37
CA ALA A 227 -3.11 -13.64 -37.45
C ALA A 227 -2.24 -13.22 -38.64
N ALA A 228 -1.00 -12.78 -38.40
CA ALA A 228 -0.05 -12.46 -39.47
C ALA A 228 0.43 -13.72 -40.21
N ARG A 229 0.69 -14.81 -39.48
CA ARG A 229 1.11 -16.10 -40.06
C ARG A 229 0.02 -16.78 -40.88
N GLY A 230 -1.24 -16.70 -40.47
CA GLY A 230 -2.37 -17.28 -41.23
C GLY A 230 -2.78 -16.50 -42.48
N ARG A 231 -2.18 -15.32 -42.72
CA ARG A 231 -2.42 -14.49 -43.92
C ARG A 231 -1.30 -14.59 -44.97
N ALA A 232 -0.19 -15.25 -44.64
CA ALA A 232 0.94 -15.49 -45.52
C ALA A 232 0.83 -16.88 -46.14
#